data_AF-A0A2E1DL88-F1
#
_entry.id   AF-A0A2E1DL88-F1
#
_cell.length_a   1.000
_cell.length_b   1.000
_cell.length_c   1.000
_cell.angle_alpha   90.00
_cell.angle_beta   90.00
_cell.angle_gamma   90.00
#
_symmetry.space_group_name_H-M   'P 1'
#
loop_
_entity.id
_entity.type
_entity.pdbx_description
1 polymer ?
#
loop_
_entity_poly.entity_id
_entity_poly.type
_entity_poly.pdbx_seq_one_letter_code
_entity_poly.pdbx_strand_id
1 'polypeptide(L)' 'MTEQGYGWDKFREATTKRTPVRRWGEPKDMVPAAIFLCDPEAVYHTGQNIVVDGGYTIY' A
#
# COMPACT_ATOMS: atom_id res chain seq x y z
N MET A 1 12.84 -4.43 1.56
CA MET A 1 12.60 -3.15 2.28
C MET A 1 11.57 -3.28 3.41
N THR A 2 10.69 -4.29 3.41
CA THR A 2 9.56 -4.42 4.35
C THR A 2 9.93 -4.88 5.76
N GLU A 3 10.87 -5.80 5.91
CA GLU A 3 11.21 -6.37 7.23
C GLU A 3 12.02 -5.41 8.11
N GLN A 4 13.05 -4.77 7.53
CA GLN A 4 13.90 -3.81 8.25
C GLN A 4 13.15 -2.53 8.64
N GLY A 5 12.24 -2.06 7.79
CA GLY A 5 11.42 -0.87 8.07
C GLY A 5 10.41 -1.12 9.19
N TYR A 6 9.80 -2.31 9.24
CA TYR A 6 8.85 -2.68 10.28
C TYR A 6 9.52 -2.86 11.66
N GLY A 7 10.73 -3.41 11.69
CA GLY A 7 11.50 -3.61 12.92
C GLY A 7 12.06 -2.32 13.56
N TRP A 8 11.98 -1.18 12.87
CA TRP A 8 12.42 0.11 13.39
C TRP A 8 11.26 0.89 14.00
N ASP A 9 11.07 0.78 15.31
CA ASP A 9 9.92 1.34 16.02
C ASP A 9 9.69 2.84 15.74
N LYS A 10 10.76 3.65 15.76
CA LYS A 10 10.66 5.09 15.47
C LYS A 10 10.10 5.36 14.07
N PHE A 11 10.53 4.59 13.07
CA PHE A 11 10.05 4.74 11.70
C PHE A 11 8.62 4.24 11.56
N ARG A 12 8.30 3.07 12.14
CA ARG A 12 6.96 2.50 12.15
C ARG A 12 5.95 3.44 12.81
N GLU A 13 6.30 4.04 13.94
CA GLU A 13 5.44 5.00 14.62
C GLU A 13 5.23 6.28 13.81
N ALA A 14 6.29 6.85 13.26
CA ALA A 14 6.21 8.08 12.47
C ALA A 14 5.35 7.91 11.23
N THR A 15 5.54 6.81 10.50
CA THR A 15 4.75 6.46 9.31
C THR A 15 3.30 6.15 9.66
N THR A 16 3.04 5.35 10.70
CA THR A 16 1.68 5.03 11.16
C THR A 16 0.91 6.28 11.60
N LYS A 17 1.58 7.24 12.25
CA LYS A 17 0.99 8.54 12.62
C LYS A 17 0.68 9.43 11.41
N ARG A 18 1.36 9.23 10.28
CA ARG A 18 1.07 9.95 9.04
C ARG A 18 0.01 9.26 8.20
N THR A 19 -0.04 7.93 8.16
CA THR A 19 -1.04 7.19 7.38
C THR A 19 -2.46 7.42 7.90
N PRO A 20 -3.41 7.92 7.09
CA PRO A 20 -4.81 8.11 7.50
C PRO A 20 -5.49 6.88 8.10
N VAL A 21 -5.18 5.68 7.60
CA VAL A 21 -5.73 4.39 8.09
C VAL A 21 -5.13 3.94 9.44
N ARG A 22 -4.12 4.65 9.98
CA ARG A 22 -3.56 4.46 11.34
C ARG A 22 -3.02 3.07 11.66
N ARG A 23 -2.58 2.33 10.65
CA ARG A 23 -1.86 1.07 10.82
C ARG A 23 -0.88 0.83 9.69
N TRP A 24 0.03 -0.10 9.91
CA TRP A 24 0.88 -0.64 8.88
C TRP A 24 0.07 -1.44 7.85
N GLY A 25 0.50 -1.42 6.59
CA GLY A 25 -0.08 -2.23 5.54
C GLY A 25 0.22 -3.70 5.74
N GLU A 26 -0.77 -4.55 5.51
CA GLU A 26 -0.63 -6.00 5.52
C GLU A 26 -0.67 -6.54 4.08
N PRO A 27 -0.09 -7.72 3.80
CA PRO A 27 -0.14 -8.32 2.46
C PRO A 27 -1.56 -8.41 1.89
N LYS A 28 -2.57 -8.66 2.74
CA LYS A 28 -3.98 -8.75 2.35
C LYS A 28 -4.55 -7.45 1.76
N ASP A 29 -3.99 -6.29 2.12
CA ASP A 29 -4.44 -4.99 1.61
C ASP A 29 -4.07 -4.81 0.12
N MET A 30 -3.05 -5.53 -0.36
CA MET A 30 -2.59 -5.47 -1.75
C MET A 30 -3.39 -6.39 -2.68
N VAL A 31 -4.06 -7.40 -2.13
CA VAL A 31 -4.76 -8.44 -2.88
C VAL A 31 -5.82 -7.88 -3.84
N PRO A 32 -6.71 -6.95 -3.44
CA PRO A 32 -7.72 -6.42 -4.37
C PRO A 32 -7.10 -5.71 -5.58
N ALA A 33 -6.03 -4.93 -5.38
CA ALA A 33 -5.33 -4.27 -6.47
C ALA A 33 -4.63 -5.27 -7.40
N ALA A 34 -4.03 -6.32 -6.83
CA ALA A 34 -3.43 -7.40 -7.62
C ALA A 34 -4.48 -8.15 -8.45
N ILE A 35 -5.65 -8.47 -7.87
CA ILE A 35 -6.76 -9.10 -8.59
C ILE A 35 -7.20 -8.22 -9.76
N PHE A 36 -7.41 -6.92 -9.53
CA PHE A 36 -7.78 -5.98 -10.59
C PHE A 36 -6.73 -5.94 -11.72
N LEU A 37 -5.44 -5.86 -11.38
CA LEU A 37 -4.36 -5.80 -12.37
C LEU A 37 -4.17 -7.11 -13.15
N CYS A 38 -4.53 -8.24 -12.56
CA CYS A 38 -4.48 -9.55 -13.20
C CYS A 38 -5.78 -9.94 -13.91
N ASP A 39 -6.83 -9.12 -13.83
CA ASP A 39 -8.12 -9.40 -14.45
C ASP A 39 -7.97 -9.36 -15.98
N PRO A 40 -8.20 -10.47 -16.69
CA PRO A 40 -8.09 -10.51 -18.15
C PRO A 40 -9.11 -9.61 -18.86
N GLU A 41 -10.16 -9.15 -18.18
CA GLU A 41 -11.14 -8.20 -18.73
C GLU A 41 -10.67 -6.74 -18.62
N ALA A 42 -9.67 -6.44 -17.78
CA ALA A 42 -9.14 -5.08 -17.55
C ALA A 42 -8.16 -4.58 -18.65
N VAL A 43 -8.36 -5.00 -19.90
CA VAL A 43 -7.40 -4.80 -21.02
C VAL A 43 -7.12 -3.34 -21.38
N TYR A 44 -7.99 -2.41 -20.99
CA TYR A 44 -7.82 -0.98 -21.29
C TYR A 44 -7.08 -0.21 -20.18
N HIS A 45 -6.75 -0.86 -19.07
CA HIS A 45 -6.02 -0.25 -17.96
C HIS A 45 -4.52 -0.57 -18.08
N THR A 46 -3.75 0.33 -18.69
CA THR A 46 -2.31 0.19 -18.88
C THR A 46 -1.56 1.51 -18.68
N GLY A 47 -0.29 1.44 -18.29
CA GLY A 47 0.59 2.61 -18.09
C GLY A 47 0.22 3.50 -16.90
N GLN A 48 -0.63 3.02 -15.99
CA GLN A 48 -1.07 3.77 -14.80
C GLN A 48 -0.46 3.20 -13.51
N ASN A 49 -0.38 4.05 -12.49
CA ASN A 49 -0.02 3.65 -11.13
C ASN A 49 -1.27 3.54 -10.27
N ILE A 50 -1.37 2.46 -9.47
CA ILE A 50 -2.40 2.30 -8.43
C ILE A 50 -1.72 2.47 -7.07
N VAL A 51 -2.13 3.50 -6.32
CA VAL A 51 -1.59 3.78 -4.99
C VAL A 51 -2.40 3.03 -3.93
N VAL A 52 -1.73 2.12 -3.21
CA VAL A 52 -2.31 1.33 -2.11
C VAL A 52 -1.44 1.51 -0.87
N ASP A 53 -1.68 2.55 -0.09
CA ASP A 53 -0.81 2.94 1.03
C ASP A 53 -1.56 3.47 2.27
N GLY A 54 -2.89 3.29 2.30
CA GLY A 54 -3.73 3.81 3.38
C GLY A 54 -3.83 5.34 3.41
N GLY A 55 -3.50 6.03 2.30
CA GLY A 55 -3.57 7.48 2.13
C GLY A 55 -2.27 8.22 2.43
N TYR A 56 -1.16 7.51 2.63
CA TYR A 56 0.11 8.10 3.05
C TYR A 56 0.69 9.09 2.03
N THR A 57 0.53 8.83 0.73
CA THR A 57 1.15 9.63 -0.35
C THR A 57 0.65 11.07 -0.41
N ILE A 58 -0.61 11.32 -0.02
CA ILE A 58 -1.27 12.63 -0.21
C ILE A 58 -1.70 13.31 1.10
N TYR A 59 -1.37 12.72 2.25
CA TYR A 59 -1.65 13.24 3.59
C TYR A 59 -0.35 13.62 4.31
#